data_AF-A0AAD3VR23-F1
#
_entry.id   AF-A0AAD3VR23-F1
#
_cell.length_a   1.000
_cell.length_b   1.000
_cell.length_c   1.000
_cell.angle_alpha   90.00
_cell.angle_beta   90.00
_cell.angle_gamma   90.00
#
_symmetry.space_group_name_H-M   'P 1'
#
loop_
_entity.id
_entity.type
_entity.pdbx_description
1 polymer ?
#
loop_
_entity_poly.entity_id
_entity_poly.type
_entity_poly.pdbx_seq_one_letter_code
_entity_poly.pdbx_strand_id
1 'polypeptide(L)'
;MIENGIGFIGAGNMASSLIRGVISVGIVRPEEIVAINKVNRDRLEGLVREHGIRAAGSLKELVEQCGTLVLAVKPDQVPEVLDDLSRIPIAASGQENAPELSKGHRLLISVAAGVPLSYFETALGERFSVVRSMPNIPSQVGEGVTALCAGPSVGTAERLLAERILGAVGKVFWVNEDQLDVVTALSGSGPAYFFRFAEDMAAAGAKMGLDSELAEQLARHTLAGAGHLVKSTTLSLRELVRKVTSPHGTTAAALSVFQGKRLDLVVEEAMARAAARSREMAQTPERHILTKAQRVIVKVGSSTVADSSGRLNATVLKELVRQIAALKALGREVILVSSGAVAAGRGKMQAQGKESVTERQVLSAVGQAILMQTYESLFAEHGMTVAQVLLTKDDFTIPKRSEICKNTLSELCRRGIVPIINENDAVSFDEIKLGDNDTLSARVAVLVSAGALILLTDTDGLFSADPRLDPGATLLRTVEKISPEVSAMAMPTSDLRGTGGMVTKLWAANLATVNGIPTVIANGSTPDVLLSVVAGKEIGTFFPANGKEPTNGKESYTG
;
A
#
# COMPACT_ATOMS: atom_id res chain seq x y z
N MET A 1 -36.90 6.53 -8.36
CA MET A 1 -36.57 7.26 -7.12
C MET A 1 -35.81 6.33 -6.20
N ILE A 2 -34.81 6.83 -5.48
CA ILE A 2 -34.09 6.06 -4.44
C ILE A 2 -34.95 6.13 -3.17
N GLU A 3 -35.32 4.99 -2.58
CA GLU A 3 -36.32 4.94 -1.49
C GLU A 3 -35.81 5.43 -0.13
N ASN A 4 -34.48 5.50 0.07
CA ASN A 4 -33.86 5.80 1.37
C ASN A 4 -32.94 7.04 1.35
N GLY A 5 -33.16 8.01 0.47
CA GLY A 5 -32.37 9.25 0.37
C GLY A 5 -30.88 9.05 0.04
N ILE A 6 -30.15 10.15 -0.11
CA ILE A 6 -28.69 10.15 -0.31
C ILE A 6 -28.02 11.07 0.70
N GLY A 7 -27.09 10.52 1.47
CA GLY A 7 -26.25 11.27 2.40
C GLY A 7 -24.93 11.67 1.75
N PHE A 8 -24.49 12.92 1.90
CA PHE A 8 -23.18 13.39 1.46
C PHE A 8 -22.31 13.75 2.67
N ILE A 9 -21.15 13.13 2.78
CA ILE A 9 -20.13 13.48 3.76
C ILE A 9 -19.10 14.37 3.05
N GLY A 10 -19.12 15.66 3.36
CA GLY A 10 -18.36 16.70 2.68
C GLY A 10 -19.24 17.55 1.75
N ALA A 11 -18.87 18.82 1.60
CA ALA A 11 -19.57 19.79 0.74
C ALA A 11 -18.67 20.33 -0.39
N GLY A 12 -17.63 19.57 -0.77
CA GLY A 12 -16.64 19.97 -1.78
C GLY A 12 -17.17 20.10 -3.22
N ASN A 13 -16.28 20.36 -4.18
CA ASN A 13 -16.66 20.51 -5.59
C ASN A 13 -17.33 19.24 -6.14
N MET A 14 -16.82 18.07 -5.75
CA MET A 14 -17.36 16.78 -6.18
C MET A 14 -18.75 16.52 -5.57
N ALA A 15 -18.94 16.81 -4.28
CA ALA A 15 -20.24 16.73 -3.63
C ALA A 15 -21.28 17.62 -4.33
N SER A 16 -20.93 18.89 -4.57
CA SER A 16 -21.78 19.83 -5.31
C SER A 16 -22.14 19.33 -6.71
N SER A 17 -21.16 18.81 -7.45
CA SER A 17 -21.39 18.27 -8.81
C SER A 17 -22.37 17.10 -8.79
N LEU A 18 -22.17 16.16 -7.87
CA LEU A 18 -23.03 14.99 -7.73
C LEU A 18 -24.44 15.37 -7.28
N ILE A 19 -24.58 16.24 -6.28
CA ILE A 19 -25.88 16.75 -5.81
C ILE A 19 -26.65 17.39 -6.97
N ARG A 20 -26.01 18.31 -7.70
CA ARG A 20 -26.61 18.94 -8.89
C ARG A 20 -26.98 17.90 -9.95
N GLY A 21 -26.10 16.93 -10.22
CA GLY A 21 -26.34 15.85 -11.19
C GLY A 21 -27.56 15.02 -10.84
N VAL A 22 -27.62 14.47 -9.63
CA VAL A 22 -28.71 13.58 -9.20
C VAL A 22 -30.06 14.30 -9.14
N ILE A 23 -30.08 15.60 -8.81
CA ILE A 23 -31.29 16.43 -8.87
C ILE A 23 -31.70 16.66 -10.33
N SER A 24 -30.77 17.07 -11.20
CA SER A 24 -31.10 17.43 -12.59
C SER A 24 -31.61 16.24 -13.42
N VAL A 25 -31.12 15.02 -13.14
CA VAL A 25 -31.58 13.78 -13.77
C VAL A 25 -32.88 13.24 -13.11
N GLY A 26 -33.29 13.79 -11.96
CA GLY A 26 -34.49 13.35 -11.24
C GLY A 26 -34.34 12.00 -10.54
N ILE A 27 -33.13 11.69 -10.06
CA ILE A 27 -32.84 10.43 -9.36
C ILE A 27 -33.45 10.43 -7.95
N VAL A 28 -33.39 11.59 -7.28
CA VAL A 28 -33.80 11.82 -5.89
C VAL A 28 -34.31 13.26 -5.76
N ARG A 29 -35.27 13.51 -4.87
CA ARG A 29 -35.75 14.88 -4.62
C ARG A 29 -34.75 15.64 -3.75
N PRO A 30 -34.62 16.97 -3.91
CA PRO A 30 -33.73 17.77 -3.07
C PRO A 30 -33.89 17.53 -1.57
N GLU A 31 -35.13 17.45 -1.08
CA GLU A 31 -35.45 17.21 0.33
C GLU A 31 -35.05 15.82 0.85
N GLU A 32 -34.76 14.87 -0.05
CA GLU A 32 -34.28 13.52 0.26
C GLU A 32 -32.73 13.44 0.24
N ILE A 33 -32.06 14.55 -0.09
CA ILE A 33 -30.61 14.68 0.01
C ILE A 33 -30.25 15.34 1.33
N VAL A 34 -29.32 14.72 2.05
CA VAL A 34 -28.82 15.23 3.32
C VAL A 34 -27.30 15.36 3.21
N ALA A 35 -26.73 16.48 3.65
CA ALA A 35 -25.29 16.69 3.62
C ALA A 35 -24.74 17.11 4.98
N ILE A 36 -23.50 16.72 5.26
CA ILE A 36 -22.76 17.18 6.43
C ILE A 36 -21.38 17.65 6.01
N ASN A 37 -20.88 18.72 6.62
CA ASN A 37 -19.51 19.17 6.43
C ASN A 37 -18.97 19.73 7.75
N LYS A 38 -18.04 19.00 8.39
CA LYS A 38 -17.42 19.42 9.65
C LYS A 38 -16.48 20.62 9.49
N VAL A 39 -15.82 20.72 8.33
CA VAL A 39 -14.70 21.66 8.14
C VAL A 39 -15.15 23.03 7.67
N ASN A 40 -16.22 23.11 6.88
CA ASN A 40 -16.70 24.39 6.33
C ASN A 40 -18.23 24.43 6.28
N ARG A 41 -18.83 25.05 7.29
CA ARG A 41 -20.29 25.19 7.41
C ARG A 41 -20.86 26.15 6.37
N ASP A 42 -20.19 27.27 6.08
CA ASP A 42 -20.66 28.23 5.06
C ASP A 42 -20.87 27.58 3.69
N ARG A 43 -19.98 26.65 3.34
CA ARG A 43 -20.07 25.89 2.10
C ARG A 43 -21.25 24.92 2.08
N LEU A 44 -21.56 24.30 3.21
CA LEU A 44 -22.75 23.46 3.37
C LEU A 44 -24.03 24.29 3.26
N GLU A 45 -24.08 25.45 3.93
CA GLU A 45 -25.20 26.39 3.84
C GLU A 45 -25.41 26.91 2.42
N GLY A 46 -24.32 27.13 1.67
CA GLY A 46 -24.36 27.43 0.24
C GLY A 46 -25.13 26.37 -0.55
N LEU A 47 -24.79 25.08 -0.36
CA LEU A 47 -25.48 23.98 -1.04
C LEU A 47 -26.95 23.85 -0.64
N VAL A 48 -27.27 24.06 0.64
CA VAL A 48 -28.66 24.07 1.14
C VAL A 48 -29.47 25.16 0.44
N ARG A 49 -28.93 26.39 0.36
CA ARG A 49 -29.61 27.52 -0.32
C ARG A 49 -29.73 27.31 -1.83
N GLU A 50 -28.70 26.79 -2.47
CA GLU A 50 -28.64 26.65 -3.93
C GLU A 50 -29.53 25.50 -4.43
N HIS A 51 -29.55 24.39 -3.71
CA HIS A 51 -30.16 23.14 -4.20
C HIS A 51 -31.38 22.69 -3.39
N GLY A 52 -31.70 23.32 -2.24
CA GLY A 52 -32.85 22.93 -1.42
C GLY A 52 -32.66 21.60 -0.67
N ILE A 53 -31.41 21.18 -0.44
CA ILE A 53 -31.07 19.97 0.32
C ILE A 53 -31.13 20.21 1.84
N ARG A 54 -31.07 19.14 2.63
CA ARG A 54 -31.02 19.24 4.11
C ARG A 54 -29.59 19.15 4.63
N ALA A 55 -29.33 19.80 5.76
CA ALA A 55 -28.06 19.68 6.49
C ALA A 55 -28.27 18.77 7.72
N ALA A 56 -27.39 17.78 7.90
CA ALA A 56 -27.37 16.97 9.12
C ALA A 56 -26.52 17.65 10.21
N GLY A 57 -26.99 17.57 11.46
CA GLY A 57 -26.27 18.03 12.65
C GLY A 57 -25.18 17.07 13.12
N SER A 58 -25.25 15.79 12.72
CA SER A 58 -24.24 14.78 13.07
C SER A 58 -24.12 13.67 12.01
N LEU A 59 -22.99 12.95 12.00
CA LEU A 59 -22.82 11.76 11.15
C LEU A 59 -23.82 10.66 11.52
N LYS A 60 -24.17 10.53 12.81
CA LYS A 60 -25.23 9.64 13.27
C LYS A 60 -26.52 9.97 12.53
N GLU A 61 -27.04 11.18 12.68
CA GLU A 61 -28.27 11.63 12.00
C GLU A 61 -28.24 11.35 10.49
N LEU A 62 -27.11 11.58 9.82
CA LEU A 62 -26.96 11.28 8.39
C LEU A 62 -27.19 9.79 8.07
N VAL A 63 -26.57 8.89 8.85
CA VAL A 63 -26.70 7.43 8.68
C VAL A 63 -28.12 6.94 9.00
N GLU A 64 -28.79 7.60 9.94
CA GLU A 64 -30.18 7.28 10.31
C GLU A 64 -31.16 7.62 9.18
N GLN A 65 -30.91 8.72 8.46
CA GLN A 65 -31.80 9.24 7.42
C GLN A 65 -31.48 8.73 6.01
N CYS A 66 -30.28 8.20 5.79
CA CYS A 66 -29.80 7.85 4.45
C CYS A 66 -29.31 6.40 4.36
N GLY A 67 -29.90 5.64 3.43
CA GLY A 67 -29.47 4.27 3.11
C GLY A 67 -28.22 4.20 2.22
N THR A 68 -27.90 5.30 1.53
CA THR A 68 -26.70 5.44 0.70
C THR A 68 -25.93 6.70 1.09
N LEU A 69 -24.62 6.55 1.30
CA LEU A 69 -23.73 7.62 1.67
C LEU A 69 -22.67 7.82 0.59
N VAL A 70 -22.38 9.07 0.26
CA VAL A 70 -21.28 9.47 -0.63
C VAL A 70 -20.22 10.17 0.21
N LEU A 71 -19.05 9.56 0.31
CA LEU A 71 -17.89 10.12 1.01
C LEU A 71 -17.09 11.01 0.04
N ALA A 72 -17.33 12.32 0.14
CA ALA A 72 -16.76 13.37 -0.71
C ALA A 72 -15.89 14.36 0.07
N VAL A 73 -15.02 13.81 0.92
CA VAL A 73 -13.98 14.52 1.69
C VAL A 73 -12.60 14.35 1.05
N LYS A 74 -11.63 15.13 1.52
CA LYS A 74 -10.23 14.94 1.11
C LYS A 74 -9.64 13.64 1.72
N PRO A 75 -8.62 13.03 1.11
CA PRO A 75 -8.05 11.77 1.60
C PRO A 75 -7.55 11.81 3.05
N ASP A 76 -6.99 12.94 3.49
CA ASP A 76 -6.52 13.18 4.85
C ASP A 76 -7.64 13.20 5.90
N GLN A 77 -8.89 13.42 5.49
CA GLN A 77 -10.06 13.49 6.35
C GLN A 77 -10.78 12.13 6.47
N VAL A 78 -10.46 11.17 5.60
CA VAL A 78 -11.11 9.85 5.60
C VAL A 78 -10.91 9.10 6.92
N PRO A 79 -9.71 9.06 7.55
CA PRO A 79 -9.51 8.33 8.81
C PRO A 79 -10.46 8.77 9.93
N GLU A 80 -10.61 10.08 10.14
CA GLU A 80 -11.52 10.64 11.17
C GLU A 80 -12.98 10.26 10.88
N VAL A 81 -13.40 10.36 9.61
CA VAL A 81 -14.77 10.00 9.21
C VAL A 81 -15.03 8.51 9.43
N LEU A 82 -14.08 7.63 9.10
CA LEU A 82 -14.26 6.19 9.28
C LEU A 82 -14.27 5.79 10.76
N ASP A 83 -13.44 6.41 11.60
CA ASP A 83 -13.49 6.23 13.06
C ASP A 83 -14.86 6.62 13.61
N ASP A 84 -15.40 7.77 13.22
CA ASP A 84 -16.75 8.17 13.63
C ASP A 84 -17.83 7.21 13.14
N LEU A 85 -17.79 6.79 11.86
CA LEU A 85 -18.76 5.86 11.29
C LEU A 85 -18.70 4.49 11.97
N SER A 86 -17.52 4.04 12.39
CA SER A 86 -17.32 2.75 13.07
C SER A 86 -18.01 2.68 14.44
N ARG A 87 -18.21 3.84 15.08
CA ARG A 87 -18.85 3.97 16.40
C ARG A 87 -20.37 4.06 16.35
N ILE A 88 -20.96 4.20 15.15
CA ILE A 88 -22.40 4.28 14.98
C ILE A 88 -22.97 2.85 15.01
N PRO A 89 -23.95 2.55 15.89
CA PRO A 89 -24.52 1.20 15.99
C PRO A 89 -25.42 0.89 14.79
N ILE A 90 -24.84 0.23 13.79
CA ILE A 90 -25.52 -0.29 12.58
C ILE A 90 -25.43 -1.82 12.65
N ALA A 91 -26.55 -2.53 12.53
CA ALA A 91 -26.49 -3.99 12.54
C ALA A 91 -25.95 -4.53 11.22
N ALA A 92 -25.18 -5.60 11.30
CA ALA A 92 -24.79 -6.37 10.13
C ALA A 92 -26.02 -7.03 9.50
N SER A 93 -25.99 -7.27 8.18
CA SER A 93 -27.07 -7.93 7.46
C SER A 93 -27.41 -9.29 8.11
N GLY A 94 -28.66 -9.48 8.55
CA GLY A 94 -29.15 -10.78 9.06
C GLY A 94 -29.41 -10.90 10.57
N GLN A 95 -29.31 -9.83 11.37
CA GLN A 95 -29.72 -9.86 12.78
C GLN A 95 -31.22 -9.55 12.97
N GLU A 96 -32.01 -10.56 13.35
CA GLU A 96 -33.49 -10.48 13.48
C GLU A 96 -33.99 -9.58 14.63
N ASN A 97 -33.14 -9.29 15.64
CA ASN A 97 -33.52 -8.55 16.86
C ASN A 97 -32.92 -7.13 16.97
N ALA A 98 -32.44 -6.53 15.87
CA ALA A 98 -31.85 -5.20 15.92
C ALA A 98 -32.92 -4.07 15.90
N PRO A 99 -32.68 -2.91 16.56
CA PRO A 99 -33.54 -1.71 16.46
C PRO A 99 -33.88 -1.35 15.01
N GLU A 100 -35.00 -0.66 14.74
CA GLU A 100 -35.42 -0.27 13.37
C GLU A 100 -34.35 0.49 12.57
N LEU A 101 -33.60 1.37 13.24
CA LEU A 101 -32.45 2.10 12.67
C LEU A 101 -31.32 1.20 12.14
N SER A 102 -31.22 0.01 12.71
CA SER A 102 -30.22 -1.01 12.39
C SER A 102 -30.74 -2.04 11.38
N LYS A 103 -31.96 -1.89 10.86
CA LYS A 103 -32.44 -2.74 9.76
C LYS A 103 -31.93 -2.18 8.43
N GLY A 104 -31.09 -2.95 7.76
CA GLY A 104 -30.71 -2.74 6.37
C GLY A 104 -29.24 -2.40 6.17
N HIS A 105 -28.60 -3.21 5.33
CA HIS A 105 -27.27 -2.98 4.77
C HIS A 105 -27.12 -1.58 4.18
N ARG A 106 -25.98 -0.92 4.37
CA ARG A 106 -25.74 0.47 3.93
C ARG A 106 -24.70 0.52 2.82
N LEU A 107 -24.95 1.31 1.78
CA LEU A 107 -23.98 1.55 0.70
C LEU A 107 -23.16 2.80 0.99
N LEU A 108 -21.83 2.69 0.99
CA LEU A 108 -20.88 3.79 1.03
C LEU A 108 -20.17 3.89 -0.33
N ILE A 109 -20.34 5.02 -1.02
CA ILE A 109 -19.63 5.35 -2.26
C ILE A 109 -18.52 6.35 -1.92
N SER A 110 -17.26 5.92 -1.99
CA SER A 110 -16.12 6.81 -1.77
C SER A 110 -15.64 7.44 -3.08
N VAL A 111 -15.58 8.77 -3.12
CA VAL A 111 -14.89 9.52 -4.19
C VAL A 111 -13.52 10.04 -3.73
N ALA A 112 -13.04 9.62 -2.56
CA ALA A 112 -11.77 10.05 -2.01
C ALA A 112 -10.61 9.40 -2.79
N ALA A 113 -9.68 10.24 -3.25
CA ALA A 113 -8.50 9.78 -3.99
C ALA A 113 -7.55 8.98 -3.08
N GLY A 114 -6.92 7.93 -3.61
CA GLY A 114 -5.86 7.21 -2.89
C GLY A 114 -6.29 6.54 -1.59
N VAL A 115 -7.55 6.12 -1.45
CA VAL A 115 -7.95 5.28 -0.30
C VAL A 115 -8.43 3.92 -0.82
N PRO A 116 -7.71 2.82 -0.53
CA PRO A 116 -8.08 1.49 -1.04
C PRO A 116 -9.31 0.90 -0.34
N LEU A 117 -10.00 -0.03 -0.99
CA LEU A 117 -11.15 -0.75 -0.43
C LEU A 117 -10.80 -1.46 0.89
N SER A 118 -9.61 -2.04 0.98
CA SER A 118 -9.09 -2.70 2.20
C SER A 118 -9.15 -1.79 3.43
N TYR A 119 -8.90 -0.49 3.26
CA TYR A 119 -8.93 0.49 4.34
C TYR A 119 -10.35 0.70 4.87
N PHE A 120 -11.34 0.78 3.98
CA PHE A 120 -12.74 0.87 4.36
C PHE A 120 -13.26 -0.43 4.99
N GLU A 121 -12.90 -1.58 4.43
CA GLU A 121 -13.28 -2.89 4.95
C GLU A 121 -12.74 -3.13 6.36
N THR A 122 -11.49 -2.73 6.61
CA THR A 122 -10.87 -2.84 7.94
C THR A 122 -11.59 -1.96 8.96
N ALA A 123 -11.95 -0.73 8.59
CA ALA A 123 -12.58 0.21 9.51
C ALA A 123 -14.08 -0.08 9.75
N LEU A 124 -14.79 -0.51 8.71
CA LEU A 124 -16.25 -0.60 8.71
C LEU A 124 -16.78 -2.04 8.80
N GLY A 125 -15.95 -3.05 8.49
CA GLY A 125 -16.36 -4.45 8.42
C GLY A 125 -17.55 -4.67 7.48
N GLU A 126 -18.42 -5.62 7.82
CA GLU A 126 -19.61 -5.96 7.02
C GLU A 126 -20.80 -4.99 7.21
N ARG A 127 -20.64 -3.92 7.99
CA ARG A 127 -21.72 -2.93 8.24
C ARG A 127 -22.04 -2.08 7.01
N PHE A 128 -21.07 -1.95 6.10
CA PHE A 128 -21.20 -1.18 4.87
C PHE A 128 -20.76 -1.99 3.65
N SER A 129 -21.52 -1.90 2.57
CA SER A 129 -21.03 -2.15 1.23
C SER A 129 -20.26 -0.97 0.72
N VAL A 130 -19.03 -1.18 0.27
CA VAL A 130 -18.16 -0.09 -0.15
C VAL A 130 -17.91 -0.15 -1.65
N VAL A 131 -18.30 0.91 -2.34
CA VAL A 131 -17.91 1.18 -3.73
C VAL A 131 -16.87 2.28 -3.70
N ARG A 132 -15.68 2.00 -4.23
CA ARG A 132 -14.65 3.02 -4.45
C ARG A 132 -14.79 3.55 -5.87
N SER A 133 -14.64 4.85 -6.02
CA SER A 133 -14.83 5.53 -7.30
C SER A 133 -13.74 6.55 -7.59
N MET A 134 -13.50 6.79 -8.87
CA MET A 134 -12.53 7.77 -9.36
C MET A 134 -13.18 8.69 -10.41
N PRO A 135 -13.95 9.71 -9.97
CA PRO A 135 -14.53 10.72 -10.88
C PRO A 135 -13.48 11.76 -11.29
N ASN A 136 -13.83 12.63 -12.24
CA ASN A 136 -12.96 13.71 -12.70
C ASN A 136 -13.69 15.06 -12.77
N ILE A 137 -12.95 16.15 -12.98
CA ILE A 137 -13.49 17.52 -12.95
C ILE A 137 -14.63 17.77 -13.96
N PRO A 138 -14.61 17.23 -15.20
CA PRO A 138 -15.71 17.34 -16.15
C PRO A 138 -17.09 16.89 -15.63
N SER A 139 -17.17 16.16 -14.51
CA SER A 139 -18.43 15.89 -13.80
C SER A 139 -19.23 17.16 -13.45
N GLN A 140 -18.57 18.31 -13.27
CA GLN A 140 -19.22 19.60 -13.00
C GLN A 140 -20.16 20.07 -14.12
N VAL A 141 -19.95 19.56 -15.34
CA VAL A 141 -20.74 19.90 -16.54
C VAL A 141 -21.45 18.68 -17.13
N GLY A 142 -21.55 17.58 -16.38
CA GLY A 142 -22.22 16.34 -16.82
C GLY A 142 -21.44 15.52 -17.84
N GLU A 143 -20.17 15.86 -18.10
CA GLU A 143 -19.29 15.18 -19.06
C GLU A 143 -18.18 14.39 -18.35
N GLY A 144 -18.44 13.98 -17.11
CA GLY A 144 -17.50 13.23 -16.29
C GLY A 144 -17.20 11.84 -16.83
N VAL A 145 -16.05 11.31 -16.40
CA VAL A 145 -15.73 9.89 -16.51
C VAL A 145 -15.39 9.38 -15.13
N THR A 146 -16.09 8.34 -14.70
CA THR A 146 -15.93 7.76 -13.38
C THR A 146 -15.69 6.26 -13.48
N ALA A 147 -14.55 5.78 -12.97
CA ALA A 147 -14.38 4.36 -12.76
C ALA A 147 -14.89 3.95 -11.38
N LEU A 148 -15.41 2.72 -11.30
CA LEU A 148 -15.92 2.09 -10.09
C LEU A 148 -15.22 0.76 -9.84
N CYS A 149 -14.87 0.49 -8.60
CA CYS A 149 -14.62 -0.86 -8.10
C CYS A 149 -15.43 -1.09 -6.83
N ALA A 150 -15.69 -2.36 -6.53
CA ALA A 150 -16.60 -2.78 -5.47
C ALA A 150 -15.88 -3.72 -4.51
N GLY A 151 -16.11 -3.52 -3.21
CA GLY A 151 -15.73 -4.49 -2.18
C GLY A 151 -16.57 -5.79 -2.28
N PRO A 152 -16.18 -6.84 -1.56
CA PRO A 152 -16.76 -8.17 -1.68
C PRO A 152 -18.23 -8.23 -1.22
N SER A 153 -18.66 -7.33 -0.34
CA SER A 153 -20.04 -7.26 0.15
C SER A 153 -21.01 -6.59 -0.82
N VAL A 154 -20.54 -5.97 -1.90
CA VAL A 154 -21.36 -5.19 -2.84
C VAL A 154 -22.07 -6.10 -3.84
N GLY A 155 -23.40 -6.20 -3.70
CA GLY A 155 -24.28 -6.94 -4.60
C GLY A 155 -24.72 -6.14 -5.83
N THR A 156 -25.60 -6.75 -6.62
CA THR A 156 -26.11 -6.18 -7.87
C THR A 156 -26.91 -4.89 -7.65
N ALA A 157 -27.70 -4.82 -6.57
CA ALA A 157 -28.51 -3.65 -6.25
C ALA A 157 -27.65 -2.43 -5.91
N GLU A 158 -26.60 -2.61 -5.10
CA GLU A 158 -25.66 -1.56 -4.77
C GLU A 158 -24.87 -1.07 -5.99
N ARG A 159 -24.46 -1.99 -6.88
CA ARG A 159 -23.78 -1.63 -8.14
C ARG A 159 -24.64 -0.75 -9.01
N LEU A 160 -25.90 -1.13 -9.25
CA LEU A 160 -26.85 -0.33 -10.04
C LEU A 160 -27.11 1.03 -9.40
N LEU A 161 -27.15 1.10 -8.06
CA LEU A 161 -27.34 2.36 -7.35
C LEU A 161 -26.13 3.29 -7.50
N ALA A 162 -24.91 2.76 -7.34
CA ALA A 162 -23.68 3.52 -7.55
C ALA A 162 -23.54 4.01 -9.00
N GLU A 163 -23.87 3.17 -9.99
CA GLU A 163 -23.92 3.55 -11.39
C GLU A 163 -24.90 4.68 -11.66
N ARG A 164 -26.10 4.64 -11.07
CA ARG A 164 -27.09 5.70 -11.24
C ARG A 164 -26.62 7.02 -10.64
N ILE A 165 -26.09 6.99 -9.42
CA ILE A 165 -25.63 8.20 -8.73
C ILE A 165 -24.45 8.85 -9.47
N LEU A 166 -23.41 8.08 -9.79
CA LEU A 166 -22.23 8.63 -10.47
C LEU A 166 -22.46 8.85 -11.97
N GLY A 167 -23.39 8.11 -12.57
CA GLY A 167 -23.84 8.30 -13.95
C GLY A 167 -24.62 9.59 -14.17
N ALA A 168 -25.14 10.21 -13.10
CA ALA A 168 -25.83 11.49 -13.16
C ALA A 168 -24.93 12.65 -13.61
N VAL A 169 -23.61 12.47 -13.53
CA VAL A 169 -22.61 13.48 -13.88
C VAL A 169 -21.66 13.03 -14.99
N GLY A 170 -21.94 11.91 -15.67
CA GLY A 170 -21.09 11.43 -16.76
C GLY A 170 -21.15 9.92 -17.01
N LYS A 171 -20.13 9.40 -17.68
CA LYS A 171 -20.03 7.97 -18.01
C LYS A 171 -19.34 7.20 -16.89
N VAL A 172 -19.88 6.02 -16.58
CA VAL A 172 -19.37 5.12 -15.55
C VAL A 172 -18.79 3.84 -16.16
N PHE A 173 -17.70 3.33 -15.59
CA PHE A 173 -17.06 2.07 -15.98
C PHE A 173 -16.67 1.24 -14.75
N TRP A 174 -16.99 -0.05 -14.74
CA TRP A 174 -16.48 -0.97 -13.72
C TRP A 174 -15.10 -1.48 -14.10
N VAL A 175 -14.18 -1.43 -13.14
CA VAL A 175 -12.80 -1.88 -13.28
C VAL A 175 -12.37 -2.65 -12.03
N ASN A 176 -11.28 -3.41 -12.15
CA ASN A 176 -10.62 -3.96 -10.98
C ASN A 176 -9.89 -2.85 -10.21
N GLU A 177 -9.72 -3.01 -8.90
CA GLU A 177 -9.11 -1.95 -8.08
C GLU A 177 -7.65 -1.66 -8.48
N ASP A 178 -6.89 -2.67 -8.90
CA ASP A 178 -5.52 -2.54 -9.40
C ASP A 178 -5.40 -1.71 -10.70
N GLN A 179 -6.52 -1.49 -11.40
CA GLN A 179 -6.59 -0.65 -12.59
C GLN A 179 -6.87 0.83 -12.26
N LEU A 180 -7.29 1.16 -11.04
CA LEU A 180 -7.68 2.54 -10.69
C LEU A 180 -6.53 3.54 -10.79
N ASP A 181 -5.28 3.12 -10.57
CA ASP A 181 -4.12 4.01 -10.76
C ASP A 181 -3.93 4.40 -12.23
N VAL A 182 -4.16 3.45 -13.14
CA VAL A 182 -4.10 3.69 -14.58
C VAL A 182 -5.27 4.56 -15.02
N VAL A 183 -6.48 4.32 -14.49
CA VAL A 183 -7.64 5.20 -14.72
C VAL A 183 -7.34 6.62 -14.22
N THR A 184 -6.74 6.76 -13.04
CA THR A 184 -6.37 8.06 -12.48
C THR A 184 -5.43 8.79 -13.41
N ALA A 185 -4.39 8.10 -13.93
CA ALA A 185 -3.48 8.67 -14.91
C ALA A 185 -4.17 9.04 -16.23
N LEU A 186 -5.14 8.26 -16.70
CA LEU A 186 -5.80 8.45 -17.99
C LEU A 186 -6.94 9.48 -17.95
N SER A 187 -7.96 9.28 -17.10
CA SER A 187 -9.18 10.08 -17.08
C SER A 187 -9.29 10.98 -15.86
N GLY A 188 -8.64 10.65 -14.74
CA GLY A 188 -8.59 11.50 -13.54
C GLY A 188 -7.79 12.77 -13.80
N SER A 189 -6.51 12.60 -14.16
CA SER A 189 -5.58 13.66 -14.54
C SER A 189 -5.70 14.10 -16.00
N GLY A 190 -6.33 13.28 -16.86
CA GLY A 190 -6.54 13.51 -18.29
C GLY A 190 -6.98 14.92 -18.68
N PRO A 191 -8.02 15.51 -18.04
CA PRO A 191 -8.47 16.87 -18.36
C PRO A 191 -7.33 17.90 -18.31
N ALA A 192 -6.42 17.80 -17.35
CA ALA A 192 -5.30 18.73 -17.22
C ALA A 192 -4.32 18.62 -18.39
N TYR A 193 -4.14 17.42 -18.97
CA TYR A 193 -3.27 17.25 -20.14
C TYR A 193 -3.82 17.99 -21.36
N PHE A 194 -5.14 17.88 -21.57
CA PHE A 194 -5.81 18.59 -22.66
C PHE A 194 -5.86 20.10 -22.44
N PHE A 195 -6.09 20.55 -21.20
CA PHE A 195 -6.03 21.98 -20.85
C PHE A 195 -4.64 22.55 -21.08
N ARG A 196 -3.59 21.81 -20.68
CA ARG A 196 -2.21 22.22 -20.90
C ARG A 196 -1.88 22.30 -22.38
N PHE A 197 -2.32 21.33 -23.17
CA PHE A 197 -2.11 21.36 -24.61
C PHE A 197 -2.82 22.54 -25.28
N ALA A 198 -4.06 22.84 -24.88
CA ALA A 198 -4.79 24.02 -25.37
C ALA A 198 -4.13 25.34 -24.95
N GLU A 199 -3.60 25.43 -23.72
CA GLU A 199 -2.81 26.57 -23.23
C GLU A 199 -1.56 26.78 -24.10
N ASP A 200 -0.80 25.71 -24.36
CA ASP A 200 0.41 25.77 -25.20
C ASP A 200 0.05 26.14 -26.67
N MET A 201 -1.09 25.68 -27.19
CA MET A 201 -1.60 26.09 -28.50
C MET A 201 -1.94 27.59 -28.56
N ALA A 202 -2.64 28.12 -27.55
CA ALA A 202 -2.97 29.54 -27.47
C ALA A 202 -1.69 30.40 -27.40
N ALA A 203 -0.74 30.00 -26.56
CA ALA A 203 0.55 30.69 -26.43
C ALA A 203 1.37 30.66 -27.73
N ALA A 204 1.33 29.55 -28.48
CA ALA A 204 1.96 29.47 -29.80
C ALA A 204 1.26 30.38 -30.82
N GLY A 205 -0.07 30.39 -30.85
CA GLY A 205 -0.85 31.29 -31.71
C GLY A 205 -0.56 32.77 -31.45
N ALA A 206 -0.45 33.17 -30.18
CA ALA A 206 -0.07 34.53 -29.80
C ALA A 206 1.33 34.91 -30.31
N LYS A 207 2.31 34.00 -30.20
CA LYS A 207 3.66 34.21 -30.76
C LYS A 207 3.68 34.32 -32.29
N MET A 208 2.67 33.78 -32.96
CA MET A 208 2.47 33.90 -34.41
C MET A 208 1.71 35.17 -34.81
N GLY A 209 1.39 36.05 -33.86
CA GLY A 209 0.79 37.36 -34.10
C GLY A 209 -0.71 37.45 -33.82
N LEU A 210 -1.33 36.44 -33.22
CA LEU A 210 -2.71 36.56 -32.73
C LEU A 210 -2.75 37.38 -31.44
N ASP A 211 -3.85 38.10 -31.23
CA ASP A 211 -4.20 38.62 -29.92
C ASP A 211 -4.34 37.46 -28.90
N SER A 212 -3.84 37.66 -27.68
CA SER A 212 -3.79 36.61 -26.66
C SER A 212 -5.18 36.11 -26.25
N GLU A 213 -6.16 37.01 -26.13
CA GLU A 213 -7.53 36.65 -25.78
C GLU A 213 -8.18 35.87 -26.91
N LEU A 214 -8.01 36.33 -28.15
CA LEU A 214 -8.49 35.60 -29.33
C LEU A 214 -7.84 34.21 -29.45
N ALA A 215 -6.53 34.10 -29.24
CA ALA A 215 -5.81 32.82 -29.30
C ALA A 215 -6.32 31.83 -28.24
N GLU A 216 -6.58 32.31 -27.02
CA GLU A 216 -7.18 31.51 -25.97
C GLU A 216 -8.61 31.06 -26.33
N GLN A 217 -9.46 31.97 -26.83
CA GLN A 217 -10.82 31.63 -27.26
C GLN A 217 -10.81 30.55 -28.36
N LEU A 218 -9.96 30.71 -29.38
CA LEU A 218 -9.81 29.74 -30.47
C LEU A 218 -9.36 28.37 -29.94
N ALA A 219 -8.38 28.32 -29.04
CA ALA A 219 -7.90 27.06 -28.46
C ALA A 219 -8.99 26.37 -27.61
N ARG A 220 -9.72 27.13 -26.78
CA ARG A 220 -10.83 26.60 -25.96
C ARG A 220 -11.96 26.02 -26.81
N HIS A 221 -12.39 26.74 -27.84
CA HIS A 221 -13.44 26.27 -28.76
C HIS A 221 -12.98 25.06 -29.59
N THR A 222 -11.71 25.02 -30.01
CA THR A 222 -11.15 23.87 -30.71
C THR A 222 -11.14 22.63 -29.83
N LEU A 223 -10.70 22.75 -28.58
CA LEU A 223 -10.72 21.65 -27.61
C LEU A 223 -12.15 21.14 -27.35
N ALA A 224 -13.08 22.04 -27.06
CA ALA A 224 -14.47 21.67 -26.80
C ALA A 224 -15.14 21.00 -28.01
N GLY A 225 -14.96 21.57 -29.21
CA GLY A 225 -15.49 21.03 -30.46
C GLY A 225 -14.92 19.65 -30.80
N ALA A 226 -13.61 19.45 -30.63
CA ALA A 226 -12.97 18.16 -30.83
C ALA A 226 -13.50 17.11 -29.84
N GLY A 227 -13.64 17.46 -28.56
CA GLY A 227 -14.22 16.57 -27.55
C GLY A 227 -15.66 16.18 -27.87
N HIS A 228 -16.49 17.14 -28.29
CA HIS A 228 -17.87 16.88 -28.71
C HIS A 228 -17.94 15.98 -29.95
N LEU A 229 -17.06 16.20 -30.93
CA LEU A 229 -16.99 15.37 -32.13
C LEU A 229 -16.61 13.92 -31.80
N VAL A 230 -15.62 13.72 -30.91
CA VAL A 230 -15.23 12.38 -30.42
C VAL A 230 -16.40 11.68 -29.73
N LYS A 231 -17.20 12.42 -28.94
CA LYS A 231 -18.35 11.85 -28.22
C LYS A 231 -19.51 11.48 -29.15
N SER A 232 -19.68 12.20 -30.26
CA SER A 232 -20.85 12.08 -31.15
C SER A 232 -20.66 11.13 -32.34
N THR A 233 -19.48 10.50 -32.47
CA THR A 233 -19.12 9.66 -33.60
C THR A 233 -18.80 8.23 -33.18
N THR A 234 -18.93 7.29 -34.12
CA THR A 234 -18.49 5.89 -33.97
C THR A 234 -17.10 5.66 -34.55
N LEU A 235 -16.51 6.67 -35.19
CA LEU A 235 -15.17 6.60 -35.76
C LEU A 235 -14.11 6.47 -34.65
N SER A 236 -13.08 5.68 -34.92
CA SER A 236 -11.90 5.63 -34.06
C SER A 236 -11.16 6.97 -34.04
N LEU A 237 -10.41 7.23 -32.97
CA LEU A 237 -9.55 8.41 -32.87
C LEU A 237 -8.58 8.52 -34.07
N ARG A 238 -8.08 7.37 -34.55
CA ARG A 238 -7.20 7.31 -35.74
C ARG A 238 -7.92 7.78 -37.01
N GLU A 239 -9.19 7.41 -37.18
CA GLU A 239 -10.00 7.85 -38.32
C GLU A 239 -10.34 9.34 -38.24
N LEU A 240 -10.62 9.86 -37.04
CA LEU A 240 -10.84 11.30 -36.85
C LEU A 240 -9.60 12.11 -37.22
N VAL A 241 -8.41 11.69 -36.75
CA VAL A 241 -7.14 12.31 -37.15
C VAL A 241 -6.96 12.27 -38.67
N ARG A 242 -7.24 11.12 -39.31
CA ARG A 242 -7.17 11.00 -40.78
C ARG A 242 -8.13 11.96 -41.50
N LYS A 243 -9.36 12.12 -41.02
CA LYS A 243 -10.37 12.99 -41.65
C LYS A 243 -9.97 14.47 -41.68
N VAL A 244 -9.22 14.94 -40.68
CA VAL A 244 -8.74 16.33 -40.61
C VAL A 244 -7.34 16.51 -41.19
N THR A 245 -6.74 15.45 -41.74
CA THR A 245 -5.38 15.46 -42.29
C THR A 245 -5.42 15.27 -43.80
N SER A 246 -5.34 16.35 -44.55
CA SER A 246 -5.10 16.30 -45.99
C SER A 246 -3.63 16.00 -46.30
N PRO A 247 -3.32 15.15 -47.31
CA PRO A 247 -1.95 14.95 -47.76
C PRO A 247 -1.27 16.27 -48.10
N HIS A 248 -0.05 16.48 -47.60
CA HIS A 248 0.72 17.73 -47.74
C HIS A 248 0.04 19.01 -47.18
N GLY A 249 -1.02 18.86 -46.38
CA GLY A 249 -1.72 19.97 -45.74
C GLY A 249 -1.06 20.46 -44.45
N THR A 250 -1.59 21.54 -43.89
CA THR A 250 -1.12 22.16 -42.63
C THR A 250 -1.15 21.19 -41.45
N THR A 251 -2.23 20.41 -41.31
CA THR A 251 -2.35 19.38 -40.27
C THR A 251 -1.26 18.31 -40.39
N ALA A 252 -0.97 17.84 -41.62
CA ALA A 252 0.05 16.83 -41.84
C ALA A 252 1.45 17.33 -41.45
N ALA A 253 1.76 18.60 -41.75
CA ALA A 253 3.01 19.22 -41.34
C ALA A 253 3.15 19.27 -39.81
N ALA A 254 2.10 19.69 -39.08
CA ALA A 254 2.12 19.71 -37.62
C ALA A 254 2.27 18.30 -37.01
N LEU A 255 1.51 17.31 -37.49
CA LEU A 255 1.60 15.92 -36.99
C LEU A 255 2.97 15.29 -37.23
N SER A 256 3.67 15.65 -38.31
CA SER A 256 5.04 15.19 -38.57
C SER A 256 6.03 15.65 -37.50
N VAL A 257 5.83 16.85 -36.94
CA VAL A 257 6.65 17.37 -35.83
C VAL A 257 6.37 16.57 -34.55
N PHE A 258 5.10 16.28 -34.24
CA PHE A 258 4.75 15.48 -33.06
C PHE A 258 5.35 14.07 -33.13
N GLN A 259 5.33 13.45 -34.32
CA GLN A 259 5.97 12.16 -34.55
C GLN A 259 7.49 12.24 -34.41
N GLY A 260 8.13 13.23 -35.05
CA GLY A 260 9.59 13.42 -34.97
C GLY A 260 10.09 13.73 -33.55
N LYS A 261 9.26 14.35 -32.71
CA LYS A 261 9.56 14.65 -31.30
C LYS A 261 9.13 13.57 -30.32
N ARG A 262 8.58 12.44 -30.81
CA ARG A 262 8.14 11.30 -29.98
C ARG A 262 7.16 11.71 -28.89
N LEU A 263 6.11 12.44 -29.26
CA LEU A 263 5.02 12.81 -28.35
C LEU A 263 4.41 11.57 -27.65
N ASP A 264 4.41 10.41 -28.32
CA ASP A 264 4.01 9.13 -27.76
C ASP A 264 4.79 8.77 -26.48
N LEU A 265 6.11 8.92 -26.47
CA LEU A 265 6.94 8.62 -25.29
C LEU A 265 6.71 9.63 -24.16
N VAL A 266 6.50 10.90 -24.51
CA VAL A 266 6.22 11.95 -23.51
C VAL A 266 4.91 11.66 -22.78
N VAL A 267 3.87 11.25 -23.53
CA VAL A 267 2.58 10.86 -22.95
C VAL A 267 2.72 9.60 -22.11
N GLU A 268 3.45 8.58 -22.58
CA GLU A 268 3.72 7.36 -21.84
C GLU A 268 4.41 7.65 -20.49
N GLU A 269 5.47 8.47 -20.49
CA GLU A 269 6.18 8.84 -19.27
C GLU A 269 5.29 9.64 -18.31
N ALA A 270 4.55 10.63 -18.82
CA ALA A 270 3.65 11.44 -18.00
C ALA A 270 2.57 10.58 -17.32
N MET A 271 1.95 9.67 -18.06
CA MET A 271 0.94 8.76 -17.52
C MET A 271 1.54 7.77 -16.53
N ALA A 272 2.73 7.21 -16.79
CA ALA A 272 3.42 6.32 -15.87
C ALA A 272 3.73 7.02 -14.54
N ARG A 273 4.16 8.29 -14.59
CA ARG A 273 4.41 9.12 -13.40
C ARG A 273 3.13 9.44 -12.63
N ALA A 274 2.05 9.79 -13.31
CA ALA A 274 0.75 10.01 -12.67
C ALA A 274 0.24 8.74 -11.96
N ALA A 275 0.33 7.58 -12.61
CA ALA A 275 -0.07 6.30 -12.02
C ALA A 275 0.83 5.92 -10.83
N ALA A 276 2.14 6.16 -10.91
CA ALA A 276 3.06 5.94 -9.79
C ALA A 276 2.71 6.84 -8.60
N ARG A 277 2.41 8.12 -8.85
CA ARG A 277 2.00 9.04 -7.79
C ARG A 277 0.67 8.64 -7.15
N SER A 278 -0.29 8.17 -7.95
CA SER A 278 -1.55 7.60 -7.43
C SER A 278 -1.28 6.45 -6.47
N ARG A 279 -0.38 5.53 -6.82
CA ARG A 279 0.03 4.42 -5.94
C ARG A 279 0.68 4.91 -4.65
N GLU A 280 1.57 5.90 -4.73
CA GLU A 280 2.20 6.49 -3.53
C GLU A 280 1.17 7.12 -2.60
N MET A 281 0.16 7.81 -3.16
CA MET A 281 -0.93 8.40 -2.39
C MET A 281 -1.89 7.35 -1.83
N ALA A 282 -2.01 6.19 -2.49
CA ALA A 282 -2.83 5.06 -2.06
C ALA A 282 -2.23 4.25 -0.91
N GLN A 283 -0.94 4.46 -0.60
CA GLN A 283 -0.32 3.84 0.56
C GLN A 283 -0.90 4.46 1.82
N THR A 284 -1.24 3.62 2.80
CA THR A 284 -1.51 4.09 4.15
C THR A 284 -0.34 4.98 4.58
N PRO A 285 -0.58 6.21 5.08
CA PRO A 285 0.47 7.18 5.40
C PRO A 285 1.62 6.60 6.21
N GLU A 286 1.31 5.60 7.03
CA GLU A 286 2.22 4.89 7.92
C GLU A 286 3.24 3.99 7.19
N ARG A 287 2.87 3.32 6.07
CA ARG A 287 3.78 2.42 5.32
C ARG A 287 4.71 3.17 4.39
N HIS A 288 4.45 4.45 4.10
CA HIS A 288 5.31 5.28 3.25
C HIS A 288 6.75 5.38 3.80
N ILE A 289 6.94 5.25 5.11
CA ILE A 289 8.27 5.23 5.74
C ILE A 289 9.17 4.10 5.18
N LEU A 290 8.58 2.97 4.77
CA LEU A 290 9.32 1.84 4.19
C LEU A 290 9.96 2.22 2.84
N THR A 291 9.32 3.10 2.07
CA THR A 291 9.86 3.58 0.79
C THR A 291 11.10 4.45 0.96
N LYS A 292 11.30 5.02 2.16
CA LYS A 292 12.46 5.84 2.53
C LYS A 292 13.56 5.04 3.20
N ALA A 293 13.34 3.76 3.50
CA ALA A 293 14.33 2.92 4.18
C ALA A 293 15.58 2.72 3.30
N GLN A 294 16.68 3.41 3.64
CA GLN A 294 17.93 3.28 2.89
C GLN A 294 18.65 1.96 3.22
N ARG A 295 18.65 1.58 4.50
CA ARG A 295 19.22 0.33 5.00
C ARG A 295 18.13 -0.59 5.50
N VAL A 296 18.06 -1.80 4.95
CA VAL A 296 17.01 -2.79 5.24
C VAL A 296 17.65 -4.04 5.83
N ILE A 297 17.17 -4.47 6.99
CA ILE A 297 17.49 -5.78 7.55
C ILE A 297 16.45 -6.78 7.05
N VAL A 298 16.91 -7.86 6.43
CA VAL A 298 16.04 -8.97 6.02
C VAL A 298 16.41 -10.19 6.86
N LYS A 299 15.45 -10.74 7.60
CA LYS A 299 15.62 -12.00 8.32
C LYS A 299 14.90 -13.11 7.59
N VAL A 300 15.60 -14.23 7.41
CA VAL A 300 15.04 -15.45 6.84
C VAL A 300 15.20 -16.64 7.81
N GLY A 301 14.12 -17.35 8.08
CA GLY A 301 14.08 -18.46 9.04
C GLY A 301 14.52 -19.81 8.46
N SER A 302 14.85 -20.77 9.34
CA SER A 302 15.33 -22.10 8.94
C SER A 302 14.34 -22.86 8.05
N SER A 303 13.04 -22.72 8.28
CA SER A 303 11.98 -23.36 7.48
C SER A 303 11.90 -22.81 6.05
N THR A 304 12.38 -21.59 5.83
CA THR A 304 12.46 -20.96 4.52
C THR A 304 13.78 -21.33 3.82
N VAL A 305 14.87 -21.40 4.58
CA VAL A 305 16.23 -21.65 4.06
C VAL A 305 16.52 -23.13 3.80
N ALA A 306 15.89 -24.05 4.54
CA ALA A 306 16.12 -25.49 4.43
C ALA A 306 14.81 -26.27 4.26
N ASP A 307 14.85 -27.32 3.46
CA ASP A 307 13.75 -28.28 3.30
C ASP A 307 13.64 -29.22 4.52
N SER A 308 12.57 -30.03 4.55
CA SER A 308 12.33 -31.01 5.62
C SER A 308 13.40 -32.10 5.72
N SER A 309 14.23 -32.29 4.70
CA SER A 309 15.37 -33.21 4.68
C SER A 309 16.67 -32.58 5.21
N GLY A 310 16.65 -31.30 5.59
CA GLY A 310 17.82 -30.55 6.05
C GLY A 310 18.73 -30.09 4.92
N ARG A 311 18.28 -30.12 3.66
CA ARG A 311 19.02 -29.54 2.53
C ARG A 311 18.59 -28.09 2.33
N LEU A 312 19.53 -27.24 1.92
CA LEU A 312 19.20 -25.85 1.60
C LEU A 312 18.24 -25.76 0.42
N ASN A 313 17.19 -24.95 0.56
CA ASN A 313 16.19 -24.73 -0.48
C ASN A 313 16.75 -23.75 -1.53
N ALA A 314 17.42 -24.30 -2.53
CA ALA A 314 18.07 -23.52 -3.59
C ALA A 314 17.10 -22.59 -4.33
N THR A 315 15.85 -23.02 -4.57
CA THR A 315 14.85 -22.21 -5.27
C THR A 315 14.49 -20.96 -4.47
N VAL A 316 14.21 -21.12 -3.17
CA VAL A 316 13.86 -19.99 -2.29
C VAL A 316 15.05 -19.06 -2.09
N LEU A 317 16.26 -19.61 -1.90
CA LEU A 317 17.47 -18.80 -1.76
C LEU A 317 17.77 -18.02 -3.04
N LYS A 318 17.63 -18.64 -4.21
CA LYS A 318 17.84 -17.96 -5.50
C LYS A 318 16.88 -16.79 -5.68
N GLU A 319 15.61 -17.00 -5.36
CA GLU A 319 14.59 -15.96 -5.46
C GLU A 319 14.81 -14.83 -4.44
N LEU A 320 15.21 -15.17 -3.22
CA LEU A 320 15.60 -14.19 -2.20
C LEU A 320 16.79 -13.34 -2.68
N VAL A 321 17.84 -13.97 -3.20
CA VAL A 321 19.03 -13.28 -3.73
C VAL A 321 18.67 -12.37 -4.90
N ARG A 322 17.82 -12.82 -5.83
CA ARG A 322 17.32 -12.00 -6.94
C ARG A 322 16.63 -10.72 -6.44
N GLN A 323 15.78 -10.83 -5.42
CA GLN A 323 15.09 -9.67 -4.84
C GLN A 323 16.06 -8.72 -4.11
N ILE A 324 17.03 -9.26 -3.36
CA ILE A 324 18.08 -8.44 -2.72
C ILE A 324 18.92 -7.71 -3.79
N ALA A 325 19.24 -8.39 -4.89
CA ALA A 325 19.98 -7.79 -6.00
C ALA A 325 19.20 -6.63 -6.64
N ALA A 326 17.89 -6.81 -6.84
CA ALA A 326 17.02 -5.75 -7.34
C ALA A 326 16.93 -4.55 -6.36
N LEU A 327 16.86 -4.79 -5.04
CA LEU A 327 16.92 -3.71 -4.04
C LEU A 327 18.25 -2.95 -4.07
N LYS A 328 19.38 -3.65 -4.21
CA LYS A 328 20.70 -3.03 -4.37
C LYS A 328 20.79 -2.18 -5.64
N ALA A 329 20.21 -2.65 -6.76
CA ALA A 329 20.14 -1.87 -7.99
C ALA A 329 19.30 -0.58 -7.85
N LEU A 330 18.33 -0.57 -6.92
CA LEU A 330 17.59 0.64 -6.50
C LEU A 330 18.36 1.52 -5.49
N GLY A 331 19.63 1.23 -5.25
CA GLY A 331 20.50 2.00 -4.35
C GLY A 331 20.32 1.71 -2.86
N ARG A 332 19.61 0.64 -2.47
CA ARG A 332 19.39 0.27 -1.06
C ARG A 332 20.55 -0.51 -0.49
N GLU A 333 20.82 -0.35 0.80
CA GLU A 333 21.72 -1.21 1.58
C GLU A 333 20.92 -2.36 2.19
N VAL A 334 21.35 -3.61 2.00
CA VAL A 334 20.68 -4.79 2.54
C VAL A 334 21.64 -5.58 3.40
N ILE A 335 21.20 -5.93 4.61
CA ILE A 335 21.86 -6.86 5.52
C ILE A 335 20.95 -8.07 5.68
N LEU A 336 21.47 -9.26 5.40
CA LEU A 336 20.74 -10.51 5.51
C LEU A 336 21.07 -11.19 6.83
N VAL A 337 20.06 -11.54 7.62
CA VAL A 337 20.18 -12.37 8.82
C VAL A 337 19.59 -13.74 8.49
N SER A 338 20.43 -14.74 8.33
CA SER A 338 20.03 -16.07 7.87
C SER A 338 20.06 -17.08 9.01
N SER A 339 19.08 -17.96 9.07
CA SER A 339 19.18 -19.23 9.82
C SER A 339 19.58 -20.38 8.88
N GLY A 340 19.44 -21.62 9.33
CA GLY A 340 19.61 -22.82 8.49
C GLY A 340 20.97 -23.53 8.59
N ALA A 341 21.95 -22.97 9.31
CA ALA A 341 23.27 -23.61 9.48
C ALA A 341 23.15 -25.03 10.09
N VAL A 342 22.52 -25.18 11.25
CA VAL A 342 22.31 -26.51 11.87
C VAL A 342 21.58 -27.47 10.93
N ALA A 343 20.57 -26.99 10.19
CA ALA A 343 19.81 -27.81 9.25
C ALA A 343 20.71 -28.33 8.11
N ALA A 344 21.49 -27.44 7.48
CA ALA A 344 22.45 -27.79 6.44
C ALA A 344 23.52 -28.77 6.94
N GLY A 345 24.00 -28.58 8.17
CA GLY A 345 24.93 -29.50 8.82
C GLY A 345 24.33 -30.88 9.03
N ARG A 346 23.08 -30.95 9.50
CA ARG A 346 22.34 -32.20 9.69
C ARG A 346 22.18 -32.95 8.39
N GLY A 347 21.76 -32.26 7.31
CA GLY A 347 21.64 -32.85 5.99
C GLY A 347 22.98 -33.37 5.46
N LYS A 348 24.08 -32.62 5.66
CA LYS A 348 25.42 -33.02 5.22
C LYS A 348 25.98 -34.22 5.98
N MET A 349 25.82 -34.22 7.30
CA MET A 349 26.33 -35.27 8.19
C MET A 349 25.41 -36.47 8.29
N GLN A 350 24.22 -36.40 7.70
CA GLN A 350 23.17 -37.41 7.81
C GLN A 350 22.84 -37.74 9.28
N ALA A 351 22.93 -36.74 10.17
CA ALA A 351 22.75 -36.93 11.60
C ALA A 351 21.27 -37.24 11.92
N GLN A 352 21.05 -38.21 12.80
CA GLN A 352 19.72 -38.69 13.22
C GLN A 352 19.58 -38.64 14.74
N GLY A 353 18.35 -38.45 15.22
CA GLY A 353 18.04 -38.46 16.66
C GLY A 353 18.13 -37.09 17.32
N LYS A 354 18.09 -37.10 18.67
CA LYS A 354 18.09 -35.89 19.49
C LYS A 354 19.54 -35.43 19.73
N GLU A 355 19.86 -34.23 19.29
CA GLU A 355 21.19 -33.64 19.40
C GLU A 355 21.45 -33.12 20.82
N SER A 356 22.62 -33.49 21.36
CA SER A 356 23.27 -32.76 22.45
C SER A 356 23.65 -31.34 22.01
N VAL A 357 23.99 -30.49 22.98
CA VAL A 357 24.46 -29.12 22.73
C VAL A 357 25.68 -29.13 21.81
N THR A 358 26.67 -29.96 22.14
CA THR A 358 27.91 -30.09 21.39
C THR A 358 27.67 -30.60 19.97
N GLU A 359 26.78 -31.58 19.78
CA GLU A 359 26.41 -32.03 18.43
C GLU A 359 25.78 -30.90 17.62
N ARG A 360 24.89 -30.09 18.22
CA ARG A 360 24.31 -28.93 17.53
C ARG A 360 25.36 -27.90 17.12
N GLN A 361 26.38 -27.67 17.96
CA GLN A 361 27.50 -26.77 17.64
C GLN A 361 28.32 -27.30 16.45
N VAL A 362 28.60 -28.62 16.42
CA VAL A 362 29.28 -29.28 15.30
C VAL A 362 28.46 -29.15 14.01
N LEU A 363 27.14 -29.41 14.07
CA LEU A 363 26.25 -29.27 12.93
C LEU A 363 26.20 -27.82 12.44
N SER A 364 26.13 -26.83 13.35
CA SER A 364 26.15 -25.43 12.95
C SER A 364 27.49 -25.05 12.30
N ALA A 365 28.63 -25.51 12.83
CA ALA A 365 29.94 -25.26 12.22
C ALA A 365 30.06 -25.83 10.80
N VAL A 366 29.65 -27.08 10.59
CA VAL A 366 29.65 -27.73 9.26
C VAL A 366 28.68 -27.03 8.31
N GLY A 367 27.46 -26.78 8.77
CA GLY A 367 26.42 -26.21 7.93
C GLY A 367 26.58 -24.73 7.65
N GLN A 368 27.25 -23.96 8.51
CA GLN A 368 27.55 -22.55 8.29
C GLN A 368 28.50 -22.36 7.10
N ALA A 369 29.47 -23.26 6.91
CA ALA A 369 30.34 -23.26 5.73
C ALA A 369 29.53 -23.50 4.44
N ILE A 370 28.61 -24.47 4.47
CA ILE A 370 27.74 -24.80 3.32
C ILE A 370 26.79 -23.64 3.00
N LEU A 371 26.21 -23.03 4.04
CA LEU A 371 25.30 -21.88 3.91
C LEU A 371 26.01 -20.71 3.23
N MET A 372 27.23 -20.38 3.67
CA MET A 372 28.00 -19.31 3.06
C MET A 372 28.44 -19.62 1.64
N GLN A 373 28.88 -20.84 1.34
CA GLN A 373 29.23 -21.23 -0.03
C GLN A 373 28.03 -21.07 -0.97
N THR A 374 26.84 -21.46 -0.50
CA THR A 374 25.61 -21.34 -1.27
C THR A 374 25.27 -19.88 -1.56
N TYR A 375 25.33 -19.01 -0.54
CA TYR A 375 25.09 -17.59 -0.75
C TYR A 375 26.14 -16.94 -1.65
N GLU A 376 27.42 -17.23 -1.45
CA GLU A 376 28.50 -16.68 -2.27
C GLU A 376 28.30 -17.02 -3.75
N SER A 377 27.99 -18.29 -4.07
CA SER A 377 27.67 -18.71 -5.43
C SER A 377 26.47 -17.96 -6.02
N LEU A 378 25.36 -17.84 -5.27
CA LEU A 378 24.14 -17.19 -5.77
C LEU A 378 24.31 -15.68 -5.96
N PHE A 379 24.99 -14.99 -5.04
CA PHE A 379 25.24 -13.55 -5.16
C PHE A 379 26.27 -13.25 -6.26
N ALA A 380 27.24 -14.15 -6.50
CA ALA A 380 28.20 -14.01 -7.59
C ALA A 380 27.54 -14.02 -8.98
N GLU A 381 26.44 -14.76 -9.16
CA GLU A 381 25.63 -14.72 -10.40
C GLU A 381 25.11 -13.29 -10.71
N HIS A 382 24.96 -12.45 -9.68
CA HIS A 382 24.53 -11.05 -9.80
C HIS A 382 25.71 -10.05 -9.72
N GLY A 383 26.95 -10.52 -9.72
CA GLY A 383 28.14 -9.67 -9.59
C GLY A 383 28.27 -9.02 -8.20
N MET A 384 27.67 -9.61 -7.17
CA MET A 384 27.65 -9.05 -5.81
C MET A 384 28.62 -9.79 -4.89
N THR A 385 29.32 -9.03 -4.07
CA THR A 385 30.17 -9.57 -3.01
C THR A 385 29.39 -9.68 -1.70
N VAL A 386 29.54 -10.80 -1.01
CA VAL A 386 28.98 -11.04 0.33
C VAL A 386 30.09 -11.07 1.37
N ALA A 387 29.73 -10.79 2.63
CA ALA A 387 30.64 -10.94 3.77
C ALA A 387 29.96 -11.72 4.88
N GLN A 388 30.61 -12.77 5.38
CA GLN A 388 30.15 -13.49 6.56
C GLN A 388 30.43 -12.65 7.81
N VAL A 389 29.44 -12.54 8.69
CA VAL A 389 29.61 -11.98 10.03
C VAL A 389 28.89 -12.90 11.02
N LEU A 390 29.65 -13.46 11.97
CA LEU A 390 29.10 -14.31 13.02
C LEU A 390 29.09 -13.54 14.33
N LEU A 391 27.94 -13.48 14.99
CA LEU A 391 27.74 -12.67 16.19
C LEU A 391 27.29 -13.50 17.39
N THR A 392 27.60 -13.00 18.58
CA THR A 392 27.22 -13.54 19.88
C THR A 392 26.63 -12.44 20.76
N LYS A 393 26.07 -12.79 21.93
CA LYS A 393 25.35 -11.83 22.78
C LYS A 393 26.27 -10.68 23.22
N ASP A 394 27.51 -11.03 23.49
CA ASP A 394 28.57 -10.11 23.91
C ASP A 394 28.86 -9.02 22.88
N ASP A 395 28.61 -9.28 21.60
CA ASP A 395 28.81 -8.29 20.53
C ASP A 395 27.80 -7.13 20.59
N PHE A 396 26.75 -7.26 21.39
CA PHE A 396 25.76 -6.20 21.64
C PHE A 396 25.80 -5.65 23.06
N THR A 397 26.28 -6.42 24.04
CA THR A 397 26.30 -6.00 25.46
C THR A 397 27.61 -5.31 25.84
N ILE A 398 28.74 -5.68 25.23
CA ILE A 398 30.04 -5.06 25.49
C ILE A 398 30.19 -3.82 24.60
N PRO A 399 30.27 -2.59 25.15
CA PRO A 399 30.24 -1.36 24.36
C PRO A 399 31.28 -1.32 23.23
N LYS A 400 32.51 -1.74 23.53
CA LYS A 400 33.60 -1.77 22.54
C LYS A 400 33.35 -2.77 21.41
N ARG A 401 32.76 -3.94 21.69
CA ARG A 401 32.42 -4.93 20.64
C ARG A 401 31.26 -4.44 19.79
N SER A 402 30.26 -3.85 20.42
CA SER A 402 29.11 -3.23 19.74
C SER A 402 29.55 -2.13 18.77
N GLU A 403 30.46 -1.24 19.19
CA GLU A 403 31.03 -0.21 18.33
C GLU A 403 31.80 -0.80 17.12
N ILE A 404 32.65 -1.81 17.36
CA ILE A 404 33.38 -2.50 16.29
C ILE A 404 32.43 -3.17 15.30
N CYS A 405 31.40 -3.85 15.80
CA CYS A 405 30.38 -4.51 14.98
C CYS A 405 29.63 -3.49 14.12
N LYS A 406 29.15 -2.39 14.72
CA LYS A 406 28.48 -1.29 14.01
C LYS A 406 29.34 -0.71 12.89
N ASN A 407 30.60 -0.39 13.20
CA ASN A 407 31.52 0.21 12.23
C ASN A 407 31.82 -0.74 11.07
N THR A 408 32.03 -2.03 11.37
CA THR A 408 32.28 -3.06 10.36
C THR A 408 31.08 -3.23 9.44
N LEU A 409 29.88 -3.41 9.99
CA LEU A 409 28.66 -3.57 9.19
C LEU A 409 28.36 -2.34 8.33
N SER A 410 28.57 -1.14 8.87
CA SER A 410 28.37 0.12 8.14
C SER A 410 29.36 0.26 6.98
N GLU A 411 30.63 -0.08 7.19
CA GLU A 411 31.65 0.00 6.14
C GLU A 411 31.44 -1.04 5.04
N LEU A 412 31.00 -2.27 5.39
CA LEU A 412 30.61 -3.28 4.40
C LEU A 412 29.48 -2.75 3.49
N CYS A 413 28.44 -2.18 4.09
CA CYS A 413 27.32 -1.62 3.34
C CYS A 413 27.76 -0.47 2.41
N ARG A 414 28.61 0.44 2.91
CA ARG A 414 29.16 1.58 2.16
C ARG A 414 29.97 1.14 0.94
N ARG A 415 30.65 0.00 1.01
CA ARG A 415 31.39 -0.61 -0.10
C ARG A 415 30.52 -1.41 -1.06
N GLY A 416 29.20 -1.43 -0.86
CA GLY A 416 28.26 -2.20 -1.68
C GLY A 416 28.20 -3.69 -1.34
N ILE A 417 28.98 -4.17 -0.37
CA ILE A 417 29.01 -5.58 0.05
C ILE A 417 27.73 -5.90 0.83
N VAL A 418 27.20 -7.12 0.66
CA VAL A 418 26.02 -7.62 1.40
C VAL A 418 26.48 -8.43 2.62
N PRO A 419 26.30 -7.94 3.86
CA PRO A 419 26.60 -8.74 5.04
C PRO A 419 25.57 -9.86 5.21
N ILE A 420 26.06 -11.08 5.46
CA ILE A 420 25.27 -12.25 5.80
C ILE A 420 25.60 -12.62 7.24
N ILE A 421 24.65 -12.33 8.11
CA ILE A 421 24.77 -12.46 9.56
C ILE A 421 24.10 -13.76 10.02
N ASN A 422 24.75 -14.46 10.92
CA ASN A 422 24.15 -15.55 11.69
C ASN A 422 24.70 -15.54 13.13
N GLU A 423 24.00 -16.20 14.05
CA GLU A 423 24.55 -16.46 15.38
C GLU A 423 25.74 -17.40 15.28
N ASN A 424 26.80 -17.14 16.07
CA ASN A 424 27.97 -18.00 16.13
C ASN A 424 27.73 -19.21 17.04
N ASP A 425 26.77 -20.06 16.66
CA ASP A 425 26.37 -21.23 17.44
C ASP A 425 27.55 -22.13 17.80
N ALA A 426 28.54 -22.25 16.91
CA ALA A 426 29.71 -23.13 17.10
C ALA A 426 30.52 -22.82 18.37
N VAL A 427 30.43 -21.58 18.88
CA VAL A 427 31.14 -21.12 20.08
C VAL A 427 30.21 -20.47 21.11
N SER A 428 28.89 -20.60 20.94
CA SER A 428 27.88 -20.05 21.86
C SER A 428 27.61 -21.03 23.02
N PHE A 429 27.61 -20.53 24.26
CA PHE A 429 27.26 -21.29 25.47
C PHE A 429 25.74 -21.23 25.70
N ASP A 430 25.12 -22.36 26.07
CA ASP A 430 23.65 -22.48 26.18
C ASP A 430 23.00 -21.51 27.18
N GLU A 431 23.72 -21.07 28.22
CA GLU A 431 23.25 -20.09 29.22
C GLU A 431 23.30 -18.63 28.69
N ILE A 432 24.04 -18.37 27.61
CA ILE A 432 24.35 -17.03 27.07
C ILE A 432 23.94 -16.95 25.57
N LYS A 433 22.88 -17.64 25.17
CA LYS A 433 22.32 -17.45 23.82
C LYS A 433 21.73 -16.05 23.66
N LEU A 434 21.90 -15.48 22.47
CA LEU A 434 21.35 -14.17 22.11
C LEU A 434 19.81 -14.17 22.12
N GLY A 435 19.25 -15.36 21.87
CA GLY A 435 17.87 -15.59 21.50
C GLY A 435 17.86 -16.40 20.20
N ASP A 436 16.81 -16.25 19.41
CA ASP A 436 16.77 -16.74 18.03
C ASP A 436 17.24 -15.67 17.03
N ASN A 437 17.33 -16.03 15.74
CA ASN A 437 17.74 -15.07 14.72
C ASN A 437 16.73 -13.92 14.50
N ASP A 438 15.48 -14.04 14.97
CA ASP A 438 14.54 -12.92 14.99
C ASP A 438 15.06 -11.83 15.92
N THR A 439 15.43 -12.21 17.16
CA THR A 439 16.07 -11.33 18.14
C THR A 439 17.39 -10.75 17.66
N LEU A 440 18.24 -11.57 17.04
CA LEU A 440 19.50 -11.12 16.44
C LEU A 440 19.24 -10.04 15.38
N SER A 441 18.26 -10.25 14.51
CA SER A 441 17.95 -9.31 13.43
C SER A 441 17.48 -7.95 13.95
N ALA A 442 16.67 -7.92 15.00
CA ALA A 442 16.24 -6.69 15.63
C ALA A 442 17.40 -5.95 16.32
N ARG A 443 18.29 -6.67 17.03
CA ARG A 443 19.48 -6.06 17.64
C ARG A 443 20.44 -5.48 16.60
N VAL A 444 20.65 -6.20 15.49
CA VAL A 444 21.42 -5.67 14.36
C VAL A 444 20.75 -4.43 13.79
N ALA A 445 19.43 -4.46 13.57
CA ALA A 445 18.68 -3.32 13.06
C ALA A 445 18.89 -2.06 13.91
N VAL A 446 18.78 -2.21 15.23
CA VAL A 446 19.05 -1.13 16.20
C VAL A 446 20.50 -0.66 16.13
N LEU A 447 21.45 -1.60 16.15
CA LEU A 447 22.89 -1.31 16.15
C LEU A 447 23.31 -0.44 14.95
N VAL A 448 22.79 -0.75 13.76
CA VAL A 448 23.11 -0.05 12.51
C VAL A 448 22.11 1.03 12.14
N SER A 449 21.15 1.34 13.01
CA SER A 449 20.07 2.31 12.77
C SER A 449 19.38 2.08 11.42
N ALA A 450 18.90 0.85 11.21
CA ALA A 450 18.26 0.46 9.95
C ALA A 450 16.97 1.26 9.72
N GLY A 451 16.66 1.53 8.45
CA GLY A 451 15.42 2.19 8.04
C GLY A 451 14.21 1.26 8.03
N ALA A 452 14.42 -0.06 7.99
CA ALA A 452 13.37 -1.06 8.14
C ALA A 452 13.92 -2.43 8.56
N LEU A 453 13.08 -3.21 9.25
CA LEU A 453 13.29 -4.64 9.53
C LEU A 453 12.19 -5.46 8.84
N ILE A 454 12.58 -6.48 8.06
CA ILE A 454 11.66 -7.40 7.40
C ILE A 454 11.91 -8.81 7.95
N LEU A 455 10.91 -9.38 8.62
CA LEU A 455 10.94 -10.73 9.17
C LEU A 455 10.16 -11.66 8.23
N LEU A 456 10.86 -12.46 7.44
CA LEU A 456 10.23 -13.45 6.58
C LEU A 456 9.83 -14.69 7.40
N THR A 457 8.60 -15.15 7.18
CA THR A 457 8.00 -16.30 7.86
C THR A 457 7.27 -17.22 6.86
N ASP A 458 6.76 -18.34 7.33
CA ASP A 458 5.98 -19.32 6.56
C ASP A 458 4.45 -19.06 6.59
N THR A 459 4.03 -18.00 7.28
CA THR A 459 2.65 -17.50 7.33
C THR A 459 2.56 -16.11 6.67
N ASP A 460 1.36 -15.70 6.27
CA ASP A 460 1.17 -14.39 5.62
C ASP A 460 1.49 -13.19 6.52
N GLY A 461 1.43 -13.37 7.84
CA GLY A 461 1.82 -12.40 8.86
C GLY A 461 1.31 -12.85 10.22
N LEU A 462 0.97 -11.89 11.08
CA LEU A 462 0.26 -12.10 12.34
C LEU A 462 -1.25 -12.15 12.10
N PHE A 463 -1.90 -13.21 12.57
CA PHE A 463 -3.35 -13.36 12.51
C PHE A 463 -4.00 -13.04 13.86
N SER A 464 -5.30 -12.73 13.85
CA SER A 464 -6.10 -12.50 15.07
C SER A 464 -6.24 -13.74 15.96
N ALA A 465 -6.11 -14.93 15.36
CA ALA A 465 -6.02 -16.24 16.01
C ALA A 465 -5.17 -17.19 15.14
N ASP A 466 -4.84 -18.40 15.60
CA ASP A 466 -4.12 -19.36 14.75
C ASP A 466 -5.02 -19.82 13.58
N PRO A 467 -4.69 -19.48 12.32
CA PRO A 467 -5.53 -19.80 11.16
C PRO A 467 -5.64 -21.30 10.87
N ARG A 468 -4.82 -22.14 11.51
CA ARG A 468 -4.90 -23.60 11.41
C ARG A 468 -6.00 -24.18 12.30
N LEU A 469 -6.40 -23.42 13.32
CA LEU A 469 -7.37 -23.85 14.35
C LEU A 469 -8.67 -23.06 14.26
N ASP A 470 -8.59 -21.79 13.86
CA ASP A 470 -9.74 -20.91 13.68
C ASP A 470 -9.85 -20.47 12.21
N PRO A 471 -10.82 -21.01 11.45
CA PRO A 471 -11.08 -20.58 10.08
C PRO A 471 -11.51 -19.11 9.95
N GLY A 472 -11.97 -18.47 11.04
CA GLY A 472 -12.31 -17.05 11.10
C GLY A 472 -11.11 -16.14 11.39
N ALA A 473 -9.91 -16.68 11.57
CA ALA A 473 -8.71 -15.89 11.81
C ALA A 473 -8.42 -14.96 10.62
N THR A 474 -8.28 -13.66 10.90
CA THR A 474 -7.99 -12.64 9.90
C THR A 474 -6.56 -12.14 10.04
N LEU A 475 -5.91 -11.87 8.91
CA LEU A 475 -4.56 -11.31 8.88
C LEU A 475 -4.61 -9.86 9.38
N LEU A 476 -3.84 -9.56 10.42
CA LEU A 476 -3.68 -8.19 10.89
C LEU A 476 -2.73 -7.44 9.95
N ARG A 477 -3.24 -6.40 9.28
CA ARG A 477 -2.49 -5.63 8.27
C ARG A 477 -1.53 -4.63 8.90
N THR A 478 -1.97 -4.00 9.97
CA THR A 478 -1.19 -3.07 10.77
C THR A 478 -1.42 -3.34 12.25
N VAL A 479 -0.35 -3.26 13.05
CA VAL A 479 -0.38 -3.34 14.50
C VAL A 479 0.37 -2.14 15.05
N GLU A 480 -0.36 -1.10 15.45
CA GLU A 480 0.23 0.15 15.96
C GLU A 480 1.12 -0.09 17.18
N LYS A 481 0.65 -0.92 18.12
CA LYS A 481 1.38 -1.23 19.35
C LYS A 481 1.25 -2.71 19.66
N ILE A 482 2.38 -3.33 19.99
CA ILE A 482 2.43 -4.71 20.45
C ILE A 482 2.05 -4.72 21.93
N SER A 483 0.75 -4.82 22.21
CA SER A 483 0.19 -4.88 23.55
C SER A 483 0.25 -6.32 24.11
N PRO A 484 -0.06 -6.52 25.41
CA PRO A 484 -0.23 -7.86 25.97
C PRO A 484 -1.25 -8.71 25.20
N GLU A 485 -2.33 -8.10 24.70
CA GLU A 485 -3.36 -8.76 23.91
C GLU A 485 -2.80 -9.24 22.55
N VAL A 486 -2.05 -8.38 21.85
CA VAL A 486 -1.37 -8.75 20.60
C VAL A 486 -0.33 -9.86 20.85
N SER A 487 0.38 -9.78 21.96
CA SER A 487 1.36 -10.80 22.34
C SER A 487 0.69 -12.14 22.62
N ALA A 488 -0.51 -12.14 23.21
CA ALA A 488 -1.30 -13.33 23.46
C ALA A 488 -1.78 -14.01 22.15
N MET A 489 -2.03 -13.24 21.08
CA MET A 489 -2.39 -13.79 19.76
C MET A 489 -1.29 -14.68 19.16
N ALA A 490 -0.04 -14.48 19.56
CA ALA A 490 1.09 -15.27 19.11
C ALA A 490 1.39 -16.50 19.98
N MET A 491 0.73 -16.64 21.14
CA MET A 491 0.95 -17.78 22.03
C MET A 491 0.36 -19.06 21.43
N PRO A 492 1.12 -20.17 21.40
CA PRO A 492 0.57 -21.44 20.95
C PRO A 492 -0.58 -21.89 21.86
N THR A 493 -1.68 -22.35 21.28
CA THR A 493 -2.76 -23.06 21.97
C THR A 493 -2.43 -24.53 22.26
N SER A 494 -1.29 -25.05 21.76
CA SER A 494 -0.81 -26.42 22.03
C SER A 494 0.73 -26.52 22.04
N ASP A 495 1.23 -27.54 22.76
CA ASP A 495 2.63 -27.86 23.13
C ASP A 495 3.63 -28.11 21.97
N LEU A 496 3.56 -27.38 20.86
CA LEU A 496 4.51 -27.49 19.75
C LEU A 496 5.76 -26.63 20.02
N ARG A 497 6.76 -27.26 20.67
CA ARG A 497 8.12 -26.74 20.86
C ARG A 497 8.83 -26.49 19.52
N GLY A 498 8.68 -25.28 18.98
CA GLY A 498 9.59 -24.68 18.00
C GLY A 498 10.33 -23.51 18.65
N THR A 499 11.66 -23.42 18.45
CA THR A 499 12.52 -22.39 19.07
C THR A 499 12.43 -20.99 18.43
N GLY A 500 11.48 -20.73 17.52
CA GLY A 500 11.40 -19.49 16.72
C GLY A 500 10.04 -19.23 16.06
N GLY A 501 9.00 -19.14 16.89
CA GLY A 501 7.59 -18.97 16.48
C GLY A 501 7.19 -17.52 16.19
N MET A 502 5.88 -17.24 16.24
CA MET A 502 5.37 -15.87 16.10
C MET A 502 5.71 -15.00 17.32
N VAL A 503 5.79 -15.60 18.51
CA VAL A 503 6.15 -14.89 19.76
C VAL A 503 7.46 -14.13 19.65
N THR A 504 8.50 -14.78 19.12
CA THR A 504 9.82 -14.17 19.01
C THR A 504 9.90 -13.12 17.90
N LYS A 505 9.10 -13.28 16.83
CA LYS A 505 8.92 -12.25 15.79
C LYS A 505 8.24 -11.01 16.35
N LEU A 506 7.21 -11.17 17.19
CA LEU A 506 6.60 -10.04 17.89
C LEU A 506 7.57 -9.37 18.86
N TRP A 507 8.38 -10.15 19.57
CA TRP A 507 9.42 -9.58 20.43
C TRP A 507 10.45 -8.76 19.62
N ALA A 508 10.93 -9.31 18.49
CA ALA A 508 11.85 -8.64 17.58
C ALA A 508 11.23 -7.37 16.96
N ALA A 509 9.97 -7.45 16.51
CA ALA A 509 9.21 -6.32 16.01
C ALA A 509 9.04 -5.24 17.09
N ASN A 510 8.74 -5.62 18.33
CA ASN A 510 8.64 -4.68 19.44
C ASN A 510 9.98 -3.99 19.71
N LEU A 511 11.08 -4.74 19.79
CA LEU A 511 12.43 -4.17 19.98
C LEU A 511 12.78 -3.17 18.87
N ALA A 512 12.46 -3.48 17.62
CA ALA A 512 12.73 -2.59 16.50
C ALA A 512 11.85 -1.32 16.54
N THR A 513 10.53 -1.47 16.72
CA THR A 513 9.60 -0.34 16.64
C THR A 513 9.74 0.66 17.77
N VAL A 514 10.04 0.21 19.01
CA VAL A 514 10.33 1.14 20.12
C VAL A 514 11.63 1.93 19.91
N ASN A 515 12.55 1.41 19.09
CA ASN A 515 13.78 2.10 18.67
C ASN A 515 13.62 2.86 17.34
N GLY A 516 12.39 3.13 16.91
CA GLY A 516 12.13 3.95 15.72
C GLY A 516 12.28 3.22 14.40
N ILE A 517 12.35 1.89 14.39
CA ILE A 517 12.56 1.09 13.18
C ILE A 517 11.23 0.42 12.77
N PRO A 518 10.62 0.84 11.65
CA PRO A 518 9.40 0.19 11.16
C PRO A 518 9.70 -1.26 10.79
N THR A 519 8.79 -2.16 11.15
CA THR A 519 8.97 -3.60 10.97
C THR A 519 7.83 -4.22 10.18
N VAL A 520 8.13 -5.21 9.33
CA VAL A 520 7.13 -6.01 8.63
C VAL A 520 7.38 -7.49 8.86
N ILE A 521 6.33 -8.22 9.20
CA ILE A 521 6.29 -9.69 9.18
C ILE A 521 5.52 -10.12 7.93
N ALA A 522 6.15 -10.90 7.05
CA ALA A 522 5.53 -11.31 5.78
C ALA A 522 5.93 -12.73 5.37
N ASN A 523 5.11 -13.36 4.54
CA ASN A 523 5.42 -14.68 3.99
C ASN A 523 6.60 -14.63 3.02
N GLY A 524 7.65 -15.38 3.32
CA GLY A 524 8.84 -15.47 2.48
C GLY A 524 8.60 -16.14 1.12
N SER A 525 7.50 -16.88 0.97
CA SER A 525 7.12 -17.53 -0.28
C SER A 525 6.32 -16.62 -1.22
N THR A 526 5.89 -15.44 -0.76
CA THR A 526 5.18 -14.48 -1.61
C THR A 526 6.13 -13.94 -2.70
N PRO A 527 5.74 -14.00 -3.99
CA PRO A 527 6.54 -13.42 -5.07
C PRO A 527 6.83 -11.95 -4.84
N ASP A 528 8.08 -11.52 -5.09
CA ASP A 528 8.53 -10.14 -4.93
C ASP A 528 8.23 -9.54 -3.53
N VAL A 529 8.19 -10.36 -2.47
CA VAL A 529 7.85 -9.89 -1.11
C VAL A 529 8.72 -8.72 -0.65
N LEU A 530 10.05 -8.79 -0.83
CA LEU A 530 10.94 -7.73 -0.38
C LEU A 530 10.74 -6.44 -1.17
N LEU A 531 10.61 -6.55 -2.50
CA LEU A 531 10.37 -5.41 -3.38
C LEU A 531 9.04 -4.75 -3.07
N SER A 532 8.00 -5.55 -2.82
CA SER A 532 6.66 -5.08 -2.49
C SER A 532 6.61 -4.41 -1.12
N VAL A 533 7.28 -4.98 -0.11
CA VAL A 533 7.36 -4.39 1.23
C VAL A 533 8.11 -3.05 1.21
N VAL A 534 9.29 -2.99 0.57
CA VAL A 534 10.06 -1.73 0.45
C VAL A 534 9.33 -0.71 -0.42
N ALA A 535 8.51 -1.15 -1.38
CA ALA A 535 7.62 -0.27 -2.15
C ALA A 535 6.39 0.22 -1.35
N GLY A 536 6.24 -0.16 -0.08
CA GLY A 536 5.12 0.27 0.78
C GLY A 536 3.81 -0.44 0.51
N LYS A 537 3.80 -1.55 -0.25
CA LYS A 537 2.57 -2.34 -0.48
C LYS A 537 2.11 -3.02 0.79
N GLU A 538 0.81 -3.30 0.87
CA GLU A 538 0.13 -3.90 2.03
C GLU A 538 0.33 -5.42 2.13
N ILE A 539 1.59 -5.86 2.14
CA ILE A 539 1.96 -7.27 2.33
C ILE A 539 2.29 -7.55 3.78
N GLY A 540 1.71 -8.63 4.30
CA GLY A 540 1.85 -9.09 5.67
C GLY A 540 1.42 -8.07 6.71
N THR A 541 1.97 -8.20 7.92
CA THR A 541 1.67 -7.34 9.06
C THR A 541 2.73 -6.27 9.22
N PHE A 542 2.32 -5.01 9.19
CA PHE A 542 3.17 -3.85 9.42
C PHE A 542 3.08 -3.36 10.86
N PHE A 543 4.24 -3.04 11.43
CA PHE A 543 4.39 -2.47 12.75
C PHE A 543 5.09 -1.10 12.58
N PRO A 544 4.36 0.01 12.71
CA PRO A 544 4.93 1.34 12.58
C PRO A 544 5.97 1.62 13.67
N ALA A 545 6.90 2.51 13.36
CA ALA A 545 7.87 2.99 14.32
C ALA A 545 7.18 3.85 15.39
N ASN A 546 7.34 3.49 16.67
CA ASN A 546 6.75 4.19 17.81
C ASN A 546 7.78 5.02 18.61
N GLY A 547 9.06 4.90 18.26
CA GLY A 547 10.14 5.66 18.88
C GLY A 547 10.17 7.12 18.41
N LYS A 548 10.58 8.03 19.30
CA LYS A 548 11.07 9.36 18.90
C LYS A 548 12.20 9.17 17.88
N GLU A 549 12.36 10.12 16.96
CA GLU A 549 13.46 10.13 15.96
C GLU A 549 14.77 9.63 16.58
N PRO A 550 15.58 8.83 15.87
CA PRO A 550 16.81 8.27 16.40
C PRO A 550 17.66 9.40 16.96
N THR A 551 17.79 9.42 18.29
CA THR A 551 18.63 10.40 18.98
C THR A 551 20.06 10.12 18.55
N ASN A 552 20.66 11.07 17.85
CA ASN A 552 22.11 11.10 17.69
C ASN A 552 22.73 10.92 19.08
N GLY A 553 23.51 9.86 19.21
CA GLY A 553 23.73 9.18 20.48
C GLY A 553 23.97 10.08 21.69
N LYS A 554 23.18 9.82 22.74
CA LYS A 554 23.57 9.89 24.15
C LYS A 554 22.40 9.37 25.02
N GLU A 555 22.73 8.38 25.85
CA GLU A 555 22.01 7.91 27.06
C GLU A 555 20.68 7.17 26.82
N SER A 556 20.33 6.05 27.47
CA SER A 556 20.87 5.35 28.65
C SER A 556 20.36 3.89 28.63
N TYR A 557 21.26 2.91 28.73
CA TYR A 557 20.90 1.53 29.11
C TYR A 557 20.93 1.42 30.64
N THR A 558 19.76 1.45 31.27
CA THR A 558 19.55 0.99 32.65
C THR A 558 18.11 0.52 32.79
N GLY A 559 17.91 -0.74 33.20
CA GLY A 559 16.60 -1.33 33.52
C GLY A 559 16.49 -2.75 33.03
#